data_AF-A0A4Q7LRU5-F1
#
_entry.id   AF-A0A4Q7LRU5-F1
#
_cell.length_a   1.000
_cell.length_b   1.000
_cell.length_c   1.000
_cell.angle_alpha   90.00
_cell.angle_beta   90.00
_cell.angle_gamma   90.00
#
_symmetry.space_group_name_H-M   'P 1'
#
loop_
_entity.id
_entity.type
_entity.pdbx_description
1 polymer ?
#
loop_
_entity_poly.entity_id
_entity_poly.type
_entity_poly.pdbx_seq_one_letter_code
_entity_poly.pdbx_strand_id
1 'polypeptide(L)'
;MHRFAPRPRFACYLLPPMLMIGGCTATMSNQIQQAANQVMNTSPGSSNQASAPLRATPQAQSRGTPRQKPVPLLTREDASIKALFAKGTVTGADLLPELRAFKRLSGDGKAIPIADLLGNSESAPESGGFLGQLMSSDLKSGLAGASMQLAVGKLESTLKATVMSTAVSELQGHLDFLIGDSKALQSETITLPSGDNLTAEQKQRSVTMAAIVVATRLSARMLNQATKDLKGLEQEYQTLIDRRERAAALLQQTLATGIPANAAHAFVEADLNHLRRLSASEGVAGFVKDMGAQTMALRLVAATDPKTYEDYKAQSDGLTKRQAAAMRTVAGVVAFGGLLTNFSSEFVKIGKQKSVAEILALGPLAAAFISEVPPVFQSAYQVATEGAGVLLKSHKHFKVTTLDKTVEVAGASEVFELIKLNGATPEFQSALFRDDGFGVLQRVHFCDAKAAIQMVDAAVPSQGQAEFAKEMALENPSQFSFVNVETIKADIVPELLGKDHRPRLNDRNPAMARVQQVVAGPSGLPATTAAAATAEPGPGYLKWNNEQVLRLVFANRDANAAKYAAMEFNGVTVRPVPSMQSLFAYESLADACRQQSVPVIAPSEPNQPPKPQRRQPAQNSRKS
;
A
#
# COMPACT_ATOMS: atom_id res chain seq x y z
N MET A 1 36.17 -53.72 -25.01
CA MET A 1 37.55 -53.64 -24.49
C MET A 1 38.27 -52.52 -25.25
N HIS A 2 38.34 -51.30 -24.70
CA HIS A 2 39.36 -50.32 -25.07
C HIS A 2 39.56 -49.33 -23.91
N ARG A 3 40.85 -49.01 -23.71
CA ARG A 3 41.44 -48.35 -22.54
C ARG A 3 41.17 -46.85 -22.57
N PHE A 4 40.74 -46.28 -21.45
CA PHE A 4 40.85 -44.85 -21.18
C PHE A 4 42.07 -44.59 -20.30
N ALA A 5 42.93 -43.69 -20.76
CA ALA A 5 44.07 -43.16 -20.02
C ALA A 5 43.61 -42.03 -19.05
N PRO A 6 44.26 -41.85 -17.89
CA PRO A 6 43.88 -40.87 -16.88
C PRO A 6 44.76 -39.61 -16.89
N ARG A 7 44.19 -38.43 -16.60
CA ARG A 7 44.90 -37.19 -16.21
C ARG A 7 43.95 -36.26 -15.42
N PRO A 8 44.43 -35.30 -14.61
CA PRO A 8 44.98 -35.53 -13.28
C PRO A 8 44.31 -34.66 -12.19
N ARG A 9 44.62 -34.98 -10.94
CA ARG A 9 44.29 -34.20 -9.73
C ARG A 9 45.01 -32.85 -9.75
N PHE A 10 44.29 -31.76 -9.51
CA PHE A 10 44.88 -30.48 -9.10
C PHE A 10 44.66 -30.24 -7.62
N ALA A 11 45.76 -29.83 -7.00
CA ALA A 11 46.02 -29.79 -5.58
C ALA A 11 45.47 -28.54 -4.90
N CYS A 12 45.12 -28.70 -3.62
CA CYS A 12 44.89 -27.66 -2.66
C CYS A 12 46.15 -26.79 -2.48
N TYR A 13 45.99 -25.47 -2.51
CA TYR A 13 46.89 -24.53 -1.87
C TYR A 13 46.12 -23.69 -0.85
N LEU A 14 46.59 -23.78 0.40
CA LEU A 14 46.24 -22.99 1.57
C LEU A 14 47.26 -21.84 1.71
N LEU A 15 46.77 -20.65 2.10
CA LEU A 15 47.41 -19.48 2.79
C LEU A 15 47.03 -18.12 2.14
N PRO A 16 47.05 -16.98 2.86
CA PRO A 16 46.29 -16.57 4.07
C PRO A 16 45.45 -15.27 3.80
N PRO A 17 44.62 -14.77 4.75
CA PRO A 17 43.80 -13.58 4.53
C PRO A 17 44.57 -12.29 4.87
N MET A 18 44.55 -11.30 3.99
CA MET A 18 44.99 -9.93 4.28
C MET A 18 43.89 -8.92 3.96
N LEU A 19 43.63 -8.06 4.95
CA LEU A 19 42.75 -6.90 4.96
C LEU A 19 43.00 -5.97 3.77
N MET A 20 41.92 -5.56 3.10
CA MET A 20 41.74 -4.20 2.56
C MET A 20 40.25 -3.84 2.62
N ILE A 21 39.89 -3.06 3.64
CA ILE A 21 38.64 -2.30 3.74
C ILE A 21 38.97 -0.91 3.22
N GLY A 22 38.31 -0.47 2.14
CA GLY A 22 38.39 0.92 1.69
C GLY A 22 37.81 1.13 0.30
N GLY A 23 36.70 1.89 0.22
CA GLY A 23 36.41 2.69 -0.97
C GLY A 23 35.19 2.32 -1.83
N CYS A 24 33.99 2.20 -1.25
CA CYS A 24 32.74 2.31 -2.02
C CYS A 24 31.70 3.18 -1.29
N THR A 25 31.99 4.46 -1.08
CA THR A 25 30.98 5.45 -0.65
C THR A 25 31.03 6.79 -1.39
N ALA A 26 31.93 6.99 -2.36
CA ALA A 26 32.11 8.29 -3.01
C ALA A 26 31.20 8.53 -4.25
N THR A 27 30.59 7.50 -4.83
CA THR A 27 29.86 7.65 -6.12
C THR A 27 28.39 8.07 -5.98
N MET A 28 27.76 7.89 -4.81
CA MET A 28 26.35 8.28 -4.60
C MET A 28 26.18 9.79 -4.33
N SER A 29 27.21 10.46 -3.80
CA SER A 29 27.15 11.90 -3.48
C SER A 29 27.06 12.76 -4.75
N ASN A 30 27.75 12.38 -5.83
CA ASN A 30 27.78 13.19 -7.06
C ASN A 30 26.48 13.12 -7.88
N GLN A 31 25.75 12.00 -7.84
CA GLN A 31 24.43 11.92 -8.49
C GLN A 31 23.35 12.74 -7.76
N ILE A 32 23.43 12.83 -6.42
CA ILE A 32 22.50 13.65 -5.63
C ILE A 32 22.75 15.15 -5.85
N GLN A 33 24.01 15.54 -6.06
CA GLN A 33 24.39 16.94 -6.29
C GLN A 33 24.06 17.42 -7.72
N GLN A 34 24.10 16.52 -8.71
CA GLN A 34 23.69 16.84 -10.09
C GLN A 34 22.17 16.99 -10.24
N ALA A 35 21.37 16.22 -9.48
CA ALA A 35 19.92 16.36 -9.46
C ALA A 35 19.46 17.65 -8.74
N ALA A 36 20.20 18.12 -7.73
CA ALA A 36 19.89 19.37 -7.02
C ALA A 36 20.15 20.63 -7.88
N ASN A 37 21.12 20.59 -8.78
CA ASN A 37 21.45 21.73 -9.65
C ASN A 37 20.49 21.88 -10.84
N GLN A 38 19.73 20.85 -11.21
CA GLN A 38 18.72 20.95 -12.28
C GLN A 38 17.41 21.62 -11.84
N VAL A 39 17.14 21.66 -10.53
CA VAL A 39 15.88 22.22 -9.98
C VAL A 39 15.98 23.73 -9.70
N MET A 40 17.19 24.30 -9.59
CA MET A 40 17.38 25.72 -9.24
C MET A 40 17.40 26.71 -10.42
N ASN A 41 17.13 26.27 -11.66
CA ASN A 41 17.23 27.14 -12.86
C ASN A 41 15.90 27.49 -13.55
N THR A 42 14.74 27.24 -12.95
CA THR A 42 13.46 27.72 -13.51
C THR A 42 13.01 29.00 -12.81
N SER A 43 13.38 30.13 -13.38
CA SER A 43 12.90 31.47 -13.00
C SER A 43 11.49 31.72 -13.55
N PRO A 44 10.54 32.32 -12.80
CA PRO A 44 9.23 32.65 -13.35
C PRO A 44 9.24 34.02 -14.03
N GLY A 45 8.95 34.01 -15.34
CA GLY A 45 8.70 35.20 -16.14
C GLY A 45 7.33 35.82 -15.86
N SER A 46 7.34 37.13 -15.65
CA SER A 46 6.19 38.02 -15.52
C SER A 46 5.38 38.12 -16.81
N SER A 47 4.04 38.05 -16.73
CA SER A 47 3.17 38.67 -17.72
C SER A 47 1.89 39.24 -17.09
N ASN A 48 1.74 40.55 -17.28
CA ASN A 48 0.51 41.31 -17.13
C ASN A 48 -0.53 40.84 -18.17
N GLN A 49 -1.80 40.69 -17.79
CA GLN A 49 -2.92 41.01 -18.69
C GLN A 49 -4.28 41.19 -17.97
N ALA A 50 -4.71 42.45 -18.00
CA ALA A 50 -6.05 43.02 -18.20
C ALA A 50 -7.32 42.26 -17.76
N SER A 51 -8.02 42.91 -16.84
CA SER A 51 -9.40 42.67 -16.41
C SER A 51 -10.45 43.04 -17.49
N ALA A 52 -11.54 42.28 -17.56
CA ALA A 52 -12.81 42.71 -18.14
C ALA A 52 -13.99 42.27 -17.23
N PRO A 53 -15.12 43.01 -17.19
CA PRO A 53 -16.06 42.96 -16.08
C PRO A 53 -17.19 41.96 -16.29
N LEU A 54 -17.53 41.19 -15.24
CA LEU A 54 -18.70 40.31 -15.22
C LEU A 54 -19.76 40.82 -14.23
N ARG A 55 -20.82 41.36 -14.83
CA ARG A 55 -22.24 41.38 -14.45
C ARG A 55 -22.60 40.79 -13.06
N ALA A 56 -23.12 41.66 -12.19
CA ALA A 56 -23.75 41.30 -10.93
C ALA A 56 -25.04 40.49 -11.14
N THR A 57 -25.19 39.42 -10.36
CA THR A 57 -26.47 38.74 -10.09
C THR A 57 -26.82 38.89 -8.61
N PRO A 58 -28.12 38.92 -8.22
CA PRO A 58 -28.53 39.32 -6.89
C PRO A 58 -28.23 38.24 -5.85
N GLN A 59 -27.51 38.62 -4.79
CA GLN A 59 -27.34 37.80 -3.59
C GLN A 59 -28.69 37.62 -2.87
N ALA A 60 -29.15 36.38 -2.78
CA ALA A 60 -30.15 35.99 -1.80
C ALA A 60 -29.52 36.06 -0.40
N GLN A 61 -30.11 36.90 0.47
CA GLN A 61 -29.75 37.02 1.89
C GLN A 61 -30.02 35.70 2.61
N SER A 62 -28.99 34.88 2.78
CA SER A 62 -28.97 33.80 3.77
C SER A 62 -28.77 34.42 5.15
N ARG A 63 -29.79 34.33 6.01
CA ARG A 63 -29.73 34.69 7.43
C ARG A 63 -28.63 33.86 8.08
N GLY A 64 -27.51 34.51 8.39
CA GLY A 64 -26.42 33.94 9.18
C GLY A 64 -26.91 33.50 10.55
N THR A 65 -26.93 32.19 10.78
CA THR A 65 -26.84 31.64 12.13
C THR A 65 -25.45 32.02 12.67
N PRO A 66 -25.33 32.54 13.90
CA PRO A 66 -24.03 32.84 14.48
C PRO A 66 -23.20 31.56 14.49
N ARG A 67 -22.08 31.58 13.77
CA ARG A 67 -21.08 30.52 13.72
C ARG A 67 -20.57 30.35 15.14
N GLN A 68 -21.07 29.34 15.87
CA GLN A 68 -20.53 28.97 17.18
C GLN A 68 -19.03 28.76 17.00
N LYS A 69 -18.20 29.50 17.76
CA LYS A 69 -16.76 29.22 17.85
C LYS A 69 -16.64 27.74 18.18
N PRO A 70 -15.85 26.95 17.41
CA PRO A 70 -15.63 25.56 17.75
C PRO A 70 -15.11 25.51 19.18
N VAL A 71 -15.87 24.88 20.08
CA VAL A 71 -15.40 24.59 21.43
C VAL A 71 -14.15 23.72 21.26
N PRO A 72 -13.00 24.07 21.88
CA PRO A 72 -11.80 23.26 21.78
C PRO A 72 -12.15 21.83 22.18
N LEU A 73 -11.95 20.89 21.24
CA LEU A 73 -12.31 19.47 21.35
C LEU A 73 -11.64 18.72 22.53
N LEU A 74 -10.83 19.42 23.33
CA LEU A 74 -9.93 18.88 24.35
C LEU A 74 -9.98 19.66 25.68
N THR A 75 -11.11 20.27 26.04
CA THR A 75 -11.29 20.75 27.43
C THR A 75 -11.58 19.57 28.36
N ARG A 76 -10.59 18.69 28.52
CA ARG A 76 -10.61 17.64 29.54
C ARG A 76 -10.50 18.31 30.91
N GLU A 77 -11.15 17.74 31.93
CA GLU A 77 -11.08 18.23 33.30
C GLU A 77 -9.61 18.39 33.74
N ASP A 78 -9.24 19.63 34.12
CA ASP A 78 -7.92 20.02 34.62
C ASP A 78 -7.38 19.06 35.70
N ALA A 79 -8.26 18.41 36.47
CA ALA A 79 -7.92 17.47 37.51
C ALA A 79 -7.14 16.25 37.00
N SER A 80 -7.52 15.70 35.84
CA SER A 80 -6.88 14.50 35.28
C SER A 80 -5.46 14.79 34.78
N ILE A 81 -5.27 15.93 34.09
CA ILE A 81 -3.96 16.39 33.61
C ILE A 81 -3.07 16.75 34.80
N LYS A 82 -3.60 17.44 35.81
CA LYS A 82 -2.85 17.79 37.02
C LYS A 82 -2.32 16.54 37.74
N ALA A 83 -3.11 15.46 37.79
CA ALA A 83 -2.66 14.19 38.37
C ALA A 83 -1.50 13.55 37.59
N LEU A 84 -1.48 13.65 36.26
CA LEU A 84 -0.37 13.16 35.42
C LEU A 84 0.93 13.92 35.73
N PHE A 85 0.87 15.24 35.82
CA PHE A 85 2.03 16.07 36.18
C PHE A 85 2.53 15.82 37.61
N ALA A 86 1.61 15.61 38.57
CA ALA A 86 1.97 15.25 39.93
C ALA A 86 2.68 13.89 40.02
N LYS A 87 2.36 12.95 39.11
CA LYS A 87 3.03 11.65 39.01
C LYS A 87 4.47 11.77 38.49
N GLY A 88 4.76 12.80 37.69
CA GLY A 88 6.07 13.02 37.05
C GLY A 88 6.34 12.03 35.93
N THR A 89 6.56 10.74 36.26
CA THR A 89 6.72 9.67 35.27
C THR A 89 5.40 8.96 35.04
N VAL A 90 4.89 9.06 33.82
CA VAL A 90 3.63 8.45 33.40
C VAL A 90 3.90 7.27 32.47
N THR A 91 3.03 6.28 32.51
CA THR A 91 3.02 5.13 31.60
C THR A 91 2.21 5.44 30.35
N GLY A 92 2.37 4.65 29.28
CA GLY A 92 1.48 4.71 28.12
C GLY A 92 0.02 4.44 28.49
N ALA A 93 -0.23 3.62 29.52
CA ALA A 93 -1.58 3.35 30.01
C ALA A 93 -2.23 4.60 30.63
N ASP A 94 -1.43 5.46 31.29
CA ASP A 94 -1.91 6.73 31.83
C ASP A 94 -2.30 7.72 30.71
N LEU A 95 -1.71 7.57 29.52
CA LEU A 95 -1.89 8.42 28.32
C LEU A 95 -2.95 7.88 27.33
N LEU A 96 -3.65 6.80 27.69
CA LEU A 96 -4.69 6.19 26.87
C LEU A 96 -5.77 7.17 26.37
N PRO A 97 -6.28 8.10 27.19
CA PRO A 97 -7.31 9.05 26.75
C PRO A 97 -6.81 9.94 25.62
N GLU A 98 -5.55 10.38 25.67
CA GLU A 98 -4.90 11.20 24.65
C GLU A 98 -4.66 10.40 23.37
N LEU A 99 -4.24 9.14 23.48
CA LEU A 99 -4.13 8.23 22.32
C LEU A 99 -5.49 7.99 21.65
N ARG A 100 -6.58 7.86 22.44
CA ARG A 100 -7.94 7.73 21.90
C ARG A 100 -8.43 9.02 21.24
N ALA A 101 -8.15 10.17 21.84
CA ALA A 101 -8.47 11.47 21.25
C ALA A 101 -7.73 11.65 19.92
N PHE A 102 -6.44 11.32 19.90
CA PHE A 102 -5.60 11.32 18.71
C PHE A 102 -6.15 10.38 17.62
N LYS A 103 -6.60 9.18 17.99
CA LYS A 103 -7.26 8.25 17.05
C LYS A 103 -8.53 8.84 16.45
N ARG A 104 -9.42 9.42 17.26
CA ARG A 104 -10.67 10.04 16.77
C ARG A 104 -10.37 11.13 15.75
N LEU A 105 -9.42 12.01 16.07
CA LEU A 105 -9.03 13.10 15.20
C LEU A 105 -8.38 12.63 13.90
N SER A 106 -7.64 11.52 13.95
CA SER A 106 -7.08 10.88 12.75
C SER A 106 -8.13 10.18 11.89
N GLY A 107 -9.28 9.84 12.46
CA GLY A 107 -10.31 9.06 11.79
C GLY A 107 -11.35 9.85 11.02
N ASP A 108 -11.47 11.15 11.27
CA ASP A 108 -12.50 11.99 10.66
C ASP A 108 -12.22 12.36 9.19
N GLY A 109 -11.14 11.84 8.58
CA GLY A 109 -10.78 12.01 7.16
C GLY A 109 -10.44 13.45 6.75
N LYS A 110 -10.75 14.43 7.59
CA LYS A 110 -10.34 15.83 7.43
C LYS A 110 -8.86 15.93 7.73
N ALA A 111 -8.15 16.75 6.96
CA ALA A 111 -6.77 17.12 7.27
C ALA A 111 -6.72 17.52 8.75
N ILE A 112 -6.06 16.71 9.57
CA ILE A 112 -6.02 16.90 11.02
C ILE A 112 -5.45 18.30 11.22
N PRO A 113 -6.21 19.27 11.76
CA PRO A 113 -5.63 20.52 12.17
C PRO A 113 -4.81 20.19 13.41
N ILE A 114 -3.57 19.73 13.22
CA ILE A 114 -2.67 19.40 14.33
C ILE A 114 -2.41 20.66 15.18
N ALA A 115 -2.59 21.85 14.59
CA ALA A 115 -2.71 23.11 15.32
C ALA A 115 -3.79 23.06 16.42
N ASP A 116 -4.98 22.49 16.16
CA ASP A 116 -6.06 22.36 17.14
C ASP A 116 -5.72 21.34 18.23
N LEU A 117 -5.03 20.25 17.87
CA LEU A 117 -4.47 19.26 18.83
C LEU A 117 -3.46 19.91 19.80
N LEU A 118 -2.72 20.88 19.30
CA LEU A 118 -1.72 21.63 20.04
C LEU A 118 -2.31 22.88 20.71
N GLY A 119 -3.63 23.09 20.64
CA GLY A 119 -4.32 24.20 21.29
C GLY A 119 -4.03 25.56 20.67
N ASN A 120 -3.65 25.63 19.39
CA ASN A 120 -3.45 26.89 18.67
C ASN A 120 -4.72 27.24 17.88
N SER A 121 -5.67 27.93 18.52
CA SER A 121 -6.87 28.46 17.84
C SER A 121 -6.67 29.83 17.19
N GLU A 122 -5.49 30.43 17.28
CA GLU A 122 -5.20 31.77 16.73
C GLU A 122 -4.03 31.74 15.73
N SER A 123 -4.33 32.12 14.49
CA SER A 123 -3.34 32.44 13.45
C SER A 123 -2.54 33.67 13.86
N ALA A 124 -1.46 33.48 14.63
CA ALA A 124 -0.55 34.56 15.01
C ALA A 124 0.30 35.01 13.82
N PRO A 125 0.56 36.33 13.65
CA PRO A 125 1.35 36.85 12.54
C PRO A 125 2.80 36.36 12.61
N GLU A 126 3.38 36.07 11.43
CA GLU A 126 4.76 35.65 11.23
C GLU A 126 5.74 36.70 11.78
N SER A 127 6.10 36.58 13.06
CA SER A 127 7.24 37.29 13.64
C SER A 127 8.37 36.29 13.85
N GLY A 128 9.56 36.61 13.33
CA GLY A 128 10.73 35.75 13.36
C GLY A 128 11.17 35.44 14.79
N GLY A 129 10.72 34.33 15.35
CA GLY A 129 11.03 33.94 16.72
C GLY A 129 12.40 33.30 16.90
N PHE A 130 12.89 33.41 18.13
CA PHE A 130 14.16 32.94 18.67
C PHE A 130 14.51 31.48 18.32
N LEU A 131 13.54 30.58 18.20
CA LEU A 131 13.77 29.19 17.79
C LEU A 131 14.15 29.07 16.30
N GLY A 132 13.73 30.01 15.46
CA GLY A 132 14.25 30.16 14.09
C GLY A 132 15.72 30.55 14.08
N GLN A 133 16.20 31.29 15.10
CA GLN A 133 17.61 31.62 15.31
C GLN A 133 18.39 30.45 15.92
N LEU A 134 17.88 29.79 16.96
CA LEU A 134 18.51 28.62 17.59
C LEU A 134 18.57 27.39 16.66
N MET A 135 17.54 27.18 15.84
CA MET A 135 17.58 26.16 14.78
C MET A 135 18.43 26.58 13.59
N SER A 136 18.72 27.87 13.38
CA SER A 136 19.54 28.32 12.25
C SER A 136 21.03 28.51 12.55
N SER A 137 21.44 28.67 13.82
CA SER A 137 22.86 28.85 14.17
C SER A 137 23.53 27.61 14.80
N ASP A 138 22.86 26.84 15.66
CA ASP A 138 23.49 25.71 16.37
C ASP A 138 22.86 24.32 16.10
N LEU A 139 21.61 24.25 15.64
CA LEU A 139 21.00 22.98 15.23
C LEU A 139 21.11 22.69 13.72
N LYS A 140 21.40 23.72 12.89
CA LYS A 140 21.75 23.54 11.47
C LYS A 140 23.13 22.92 11.26
N SER A 141 24.05 23.09 12.21
CA SER A 141 25.34 22.39 12.24
C SER A 141 25.20 20.95 12.75
N GLY A 142 24.10 20.62 13.44
CA GLY A 142 23.70 19.25 13.77
C GLY A 142 23.08 18.55 12.56
N LEU A 143 23.74 17.49 12.10
CA LEU A 143 23.33 16.63 10.97
C LEU A 143 21.82 16.29 10.95
N ALA A 144 21.18 16.20 12.13
CA ALA A 144 19.79 15.81 12.33
C ALA A 144 18.74 16.85 11.86
N GLY A 145 18.99 18.16 11.99
CA GLY A 145 18.00 19.20 11.68
C GLY A 145 17.78 19.41 10.18
N ALA A 146 18.87 19.49 9.43
CA ALA A 146 18.84 19.58 7.97
C ALA A 146 18.37 18.27 7.33
N SER A 147 18.77 17.11 7.87
CA SER A 147 18.30 15.80 7.39
C SER A 147 16.80 15.62 7.62
N MET A 148 16.25 16.11 8.74
CA MET A 148 14.82 16.00 9.03
C MET A 148 13.98 16.87 8.08
N GLN A 149 14.39 18.11 7.78
CA GLN A 149 13.66 18.95 6.81
C GLN A 149 13.70 18.39 5.39
N LEU A 150 14.87 17.90 4.93
CA LEU A 150 15.01 17.27 3.62
C LEU A 150 14.25 15.94 3.54
N ALA A 151 14.29 15.13 4.60
CA ALA A 151 13.54 13.88 4.70
C ALA A 151 12.04 14.17 4.69
N VAL A 152 11.54 15.07 5.56
CA VAL A 152 10.13 15.44 5.65
C VAL A 152 9.61 16.00 4.32
N GLY A 153 10.34 16.89 3.64
CA GLY A 153 9.90 17.47 2.37
C GLY A 153 9.77 16.46 1.23
N LYS A 154 10.74 15.52 1.09
CA LYS A 154 10.62 14.42 0.12
C LYS A 154 9.50 13.46 0.50
N LEU A 155 9.41 13.10 1.78
CA LEU A 155 8.40 12.19 2.31
C LEU A 155 6.99 12.72 2.11
N GLU A 156 6.78 14.01 2.40
CA GLU A 156 5.48 14.66 2.31
C GLU A 156 4.96 14.58 0.86
N SER A 157 5.83 14.79 -0.13
CA SER A 157 5.45 14.66 -1.54
C SER A 157 5.11 13.22 -1.95
N THR A 158 5.85 12.22 -1.43
CA THR A 158 5.62 10.80 -1.75
C THR A 158 4.43 10.22 -1.00
N LEU A 159 4.32 10.48 0.30
CA LEU A 159 3.21 10.01 1.13
C LEU A 159 1.89 10.68 0.74
N LYS A 160 1.87 12.00 0.46
CA LYS A 160 0.63 12.65 -0.02
C LYS A 160 0.09 12.00 -1.29
N ALA A 161 0.97 11.52 -2.17
CA ALA A 161 0.58 10.85 -3.41
C ALA A 161 0.11 9.40 -3.22
N THR A 162 0.60 8.69 -2.19
CA THR A 162 0.41 7.24 -2.05
C THR A 162 -0.54 6.83 -0.91
N VAL A 163 -0.81 7.70 0.07
CA VAL A 163 -1.22 7.25 1.42
C VAL A 163 -2.58 7.78 1.90
N MET A 164 -3.20 8.79 1.28
CA MET A 164 -4.27 9.53 1.98
C MET A 164 -5.58 8.77 2.31
N SER A 165 -5.99 7.72 1.59
CA SER A 165 -7.23 6.97 1.90
C SER A 165 -6.97 5.63 2.59
N THR A 166 -6.17 4.75 1.98
CA THR A 166 -5.80 3.44 2.55
C THR A 166 -5.13 3.60 3.91
N ALA A 167 -4.32 4.65 4.09
CA ALA A 167 -3.61 4.82 5.35
C ALA A 167 -4.47 5.33 6.48
N VAL A 168 -5.65 5.92 6.25
CA VAL A 168 -6.54 6.28 7.37
C VAL A 168 -7.07 5.01 8.03
N SER A 169 -7.51 4.02 7.23
CA SER A 169 -7.97 2.73 7.76
C SER A 169 -6.81 1.95 8.41
N GLU A 170 -5.65 1.89 7.78
CA GLU A 170 -4.47 1.20 8.35
C GLU A 170 -3.94 1.93 9.60
N LEU A 171 -3.97 3.27 9.63
CA LEU A 171 -3.64 4.08 10.81
C LEU A 171 -4.63 3.83 11.95
N GLN A 172 -5.94 3.83 11.66
CA GLN A 172 -6.96 3.52 12.67
C GLN A 172 -6.76 2.13 13.25
N GLY A 173 -6.54 1.13 12.40
CA GLY A 173 -6.26 -0.25 12.82
C GLY A 173 -4.96 -0.35 13.64
N HIS A 174 -3.93 0.39 13.26
CA HIS A 174 -2.67 0.48 14.02
C HIS A 174 -2.86 1.13 15.39
N LEU A 175 -3.57 2.25 15.44
CA LEU A 175 -3.89 2.93 16.71
C LEU A 175 -4.79 2.06 17.59
N ASP A 176 -5.73 1.31 17.02
CA ASP A 176 -6.54 0.33 17.76
C ASP A 176 -5.68 -0.78 18.37
N PHE A 177 -4.75 -1.31 17.60
CA PHE A 177 -3.80 -2.31 18.09
C PHE A 177 -2.97 -1.74 19.24
N LEU A 178 -2.39 -0.55 19.07
CA LEU A 178 -1.60 0.13 20.11
C LEU A 178 -2.41 0.39 21.38
N ILE A 179 -3.64 0.87 21.23
CA ILE A 179 -4.55 1.18 22.35
C ILE A 179 -5.04 -0.10 23.05
N GLY A 180 -5.17 -1.19 22.30
CA GLY A 180 -5.58 -2.51 22.79
C GLY A 180 -4.50 -3.26 23.55
N ASP A 181 -3.21 -3.01 23.27
CA ASP A 181 -2.08 -3.65 23.94
C ASP A 181 -1.75 -2.98 25.28
N SER A 182 -2.59 -3.25 26.29
CA SER A 182 -2.41 -2.71 27.64
C SER A 182 -1.06 -3.04 28.26
N LYS A 183 -0.50 -4.23 27.95
CA LYS A 183 0.79 -4.66 28.49
C LYS A 183 1.93 -3.82 27.90
N ALA A 184 1.94 -3.61 26.59
CA ALA A 184 2.95 -2.78 25.95
C ALA A 184 2.84 -1.32 26.43
N LEU A 185 1.62 -0.78 26.56
CA LEU A 185 1.38 0.56 27.10
C LEU A 185 1.85 0.73 28.55
N GLN A 186 1.64 -0.26 29.42
CA GLN A 186 2.12 -0.23 30.81
C GLN A 186 3.65 -0.31 30.89
N SER A 187 4.29 -1.03 29.96
CA SER A 187 5.75 -1.16 29.92
C SER A 187 6.47 0.10 29.46
N GLU A 188 5.76 1.02 28.78
CA GLU A 188 6.32 2.28 28.33
C GLU A 188 6.11 3.38 29.32
N THR A 189 7.19 4.10 29.63
CA THR A 189 7.18 5.25 30.52
C THR A 189 7.77 6.48 29.86
N ILE A 190 7.26 7.65 30.24
CA ILE A 190 7.78 8.94 29.84
C ILE A 190 7.68 9.93 31.01
N THR A 191 8.72 10.74 31.19
CA THR A 191 8.75 11.75 32.25
C THR A 191 8.20 13.06 31.71
N LEU A 192 7.17 13.59 32.36
CA LEU A 192 6.61 14.90 32.11
C LEU A 192 7.48 15.98 32.78
N PRO A 193 7.56 17.19 32.19
CA PRO A 193 8.21 18.33 32.86
C PRO A 193 7.41 18.75 34.10
N SER A 194 7.99 19.58 34.98
CA SER A 194 7.22 20.16 36.10
C SER A 194 6.05 20.99 35.56
N GLY A 195 4.88 20.80 36.16
CA GLY A 195 3.65 21.51 35.80
C GLY A 195 3.46 22.85 36.50
N ASP A 196 4.35 23.25 37.41
CA ASP A 196 4.11 24.39 38.32
C ASP A 196 4.03 25.74 37.57
N ASN A 197 4.75 25.86 36.46
CA ASN A 197 4.81 27.08 35.64
C ASN A 197 4.09 26.93 34.29
N LEU A 198 3.27 25.87 34.13
CA LEU A 198 2.57 25.59 32.88
C LEU A 198 1.09 25.97 32.95
N THR A 199 0.63 26.70 31.93
CA THR A 199 -0.81 26.93 31.69
C THR A 199 -1.52 25.61 31.40
N ALA A 200 -2.85 25.57 31.54
CA ALA A 200 -3.64 24.37 31.23
C ALA A 200 -3.40 23.88 29.79
N GLU A 201 -3.32 24.81 28.82
CA GLU A 201 -3.00 24.49 27.43
C GLU A 201 -1.58 23.91 27.25
N GLN A 202 -0.59 24.48 27.93
CA GLN A 202 0.78 23.96 27.89
C GLN A 202 0.89 22.57 28.51
N LYS A 203 0.13 22.32 29.59
CA LYS A 203 0.01 21.00 30.20
C LYS A 203 -0.62 20.00 29.24
N GLN A 204 -1.75 20.34 28.62
CA GLN A 204 -2.40 19.50 27.60
C GLN A 204 -1.46 19.20 26.43
N ARG A 205 -0.77 20.22 25.88
CA ARG A 205 0.25 20.04 24.82
C ARG A 205 1.34 19.05 25.22
N SER A 206 1.85 19.16 26.45
CA SER A 206 2.89 18.27 26.98
C SER A 206 2.41 16.83 27.08
N VAL A 207 1.19 16.60 27.58
CA VAL A 207 0.60 15.25 27.67
C VAL A 207 0.33 14.67 26.29
N THR A 208 -0.19 15.46 25.34
CA THR A 208 -0.37 15.05 23.94
C THR A 208 0.97 14.66 23.30
N MET A 209 2.02 15.47 23.50
CA MET A 209 3.35 15.14 22.97
C MET A 209 3.93 13.88 23.62
N ALA A 210 3.72 13.71 24.93
CA ALA A 210 4.12 12.50 25.62
C ALA A 210 3.42 11.25 25.06
N ALA A 211 2.12 11.33 24.78
CA ALA A 211 1.35 10.26 24.15
C ALA A 211 1.89 9.91 22.75
N ILE A 212 2.24 10.91 21.94
CA ILE A 212 2.82 10.72 20.60
C ILE A 212 4.20 10.06 20.69
N VAL A 213 5.05 10.47 21.63
CA VAL A 213 6.37 9.83 21.84
C VAL A 213 6.20 8.37 22.24
N VAL A 214 5.29 8.05 23.16
CA VAL A 214 4.99 6.66 23.55
C VAL A 214 4.46 5.85 22.37
N ALA A 215 3.51 6.39 21.59
CA ALA A 215 3.01 5.75 20.38
C ALA A 215 4.11 5.52 19.35
N THR A 216 5.07 6.45 19.24
CA THR A 216 6.24 6.33 18.35
C THR A 216 7.16 5.20 18.79
N ARG A 217 7.51 5.10 20.08
CA ARG A 217 8.33 4.01 20.63
C ARG A 217 7.69 2.64 20.47
N LEU A 218 6.38 2.54 20.68
CA LEU A 218 5.63 1.31 20.48
C LEU A 218 5.58 0.94 19.00
N SER A 219 5.30 1.90 18.12
CA SER A 219 5.32 1.71 16.66
C SER A 219 6.68 1.25 16.16
N ALA A 220 7.77 1.82 16.68
CA ALA A 220 9.14 1.39 16.37
C ALA A 220 9.39 -0.08 16.75
N ARG A 221 8.95 -0.50 17.94
CA ARG A 221 9.06 -1.90 18.38
C ARG A 221 8.21 -2.85 17.55
N MET A 222 6.96 -2.47 17.25
CA MET A 222 6.09 -3.24 16.36
C MET A 222 6.69 -3.39 14.97
N LEU A 223 7.26 -2.32 14.41
CA LEU A 223 7.92 -2.37 13.12
C LEU A 223 9.13 -3.29 13.14
N ASN A 224 10.00 -3.17 14.16
CA ASN A 224 11.13 -4.05 14.34
C ASN A 224 10.71 -5.52 14.48
N GLN A 225 9.62 -5.80 15.19
CA GLN A 225 9.05 -7.14 15.30
C GLN A 225 8.52 -7.62 13.96
N ALA A 226 7.73 -6.82 13.25
CA ALA A 226 7.22 -7.16 11.93
C ALA A 226 8.35 -7.41 10.92
N THR A 227 9.45 -6.64 10.96
CA THR A 227 10.64 -6.89 10.13
C THR A 227 11.31 -8.21 10.48
N LYS A 228 11.40 -8.57 11.77
CA LYS A 228 11.92 -9.88 12.19
C LYS A 228 11.00 -11.01 11.72
N ASP A 229 9.69 -10.83 11.86
CA ASP A 229 8.69 -11.80 11.42
C ASP A 229 8.76 -12.00 9.90
N LEU A 230 8.87 -10.93 9.11
CA LEU A 230 9.04 -11.01 7.65
C LEU A 230 10.33 -11.75 7.25
N LYS A 231 11.43 -11.55 7.97
CA LYS A 231 12.67 -12.32 7.74
C LYS A 231 12.52 -13.79 8.10
N GLY A 232 11.78 -14.11 9.17
CA GLY A 232 11.44 -15.50 9.51
C GLY A 232 10.56 -16.14 8.43
N LEU A 233 9.54 -15.40 7.98
CA LEU A 233 8.65 -15.83 6.92
C LEU A 233 9.40 -16.11 5.61
N GLU A 234 10.44 -15.35 5.27
CA GLU A 234 11.26 -15.62 4.07
C GLU A 234 11.79 -17.06 4.02
N GLN A 235 12.31 -17.57 5.14
CA GLN A 235 12.80 -18.96 5.24
C GLN A 235 11.67 -19.98 5.13
N GLU A 236 10.52 -19.69 5.75
CA GLU A 236 9.36 -20.58 5.71
C GLU A 236 8.72 -20.61 4.30
N TYR A 237 8.67 -19.47 3.61
CA TYR A 237 8.26 -19.38 2.21
C TYR A 237 9.25 -20.10 1.29
N GLN A 238 10.56 -20.04 1.56
CA GLN A 238 11.54 -20.83 0.81
C GLN A 238 11.25 -22.33 0.94
N THR A 239 10.92 -22.80 2.15
CA THR A 239 10.52 -24.20 2.37
C THR A 239 9.26 -24.56 1.57
N LEU A 240 8.30 -23.64 1.48
CA LEU A 240 7.09 -23.81 0.68
C LEU A 240 7.38 -23.84 -0.83
N ILE A 241 8.31 -23.00 -1.30
CA ILE A 241 8.81 -22.99 -2.68
C ILE A 241 9.50 -24.32 -2.99
N ASP A 242 10.41 -24.80 -2.16
CA ASP A 242 11.09 -26.09 -2.35
C ASP A 242 10.08 -27.26 -2.45
N ARG A 243 9.00 -27.20 -1.67
CA ARG A 243 7.91 -28.18 -1.75
C ARG A 243 7.17 -28.12 -3.09
N ARG A 244 6.92 -26.92 -3.61
CA ARG A 244 6.34 -26.70 -4.94
C ARG A 244 7.29 -27.14 -6.07
N GLU A 245 8.59 -26.90 -5.94
CA GLU A 245 9.59 -27.37 -6.90
C GLU A 245 9.65 -28.90 -6.95
N ARG A 246 9.56 -29.59 -5.80
CA ARG A 246 9.44 -31.06 -5.76
C ARG A 246 8.17 -31.55 -6.44
N ALA A 247 7.04 -30.88 -6.23
CA ALA A 247 5.80 -31.20 -6.94
C ALA A 247 5.97 -31.01 -8.46
N ALA A 248 6.59 -29.91 -8.89
CA ALA A 248 6.86 -29.64 -10.30
C ALA A 248 7.81 -30.68 -10.93
N ALA A 249 8.83 -31.12 -10.21
CA ALA A 249 9.71 -32.21 -10.64
C ALA A 249 8.92 -33.52 -10.85
N LEU A 250 8.01 -33.85 -9.92
CA LEU A 250 7.12 -35.00 -10.06
C LEU A 250 6.21 -34.85 -11.29
N LEU A 251 5.61 -33.68 -11.50
CA LEU A 251 4.80 -33.41 -12.69
C LEU A 251 5.62 -33.60 -13.97
N GLN A 252 6.86 -33.10 -14.01
CA GLN A 252 7.72 -33.26 -15.18
C GLN A 252 8.06 -34.73 -15.47
N GLN A 253 8.44 -35.48 -14.44
CA GLN A 253 8.67 -36.93 -14.56
C GLN A 253 7.42 -37.63 -15.09
N THR A 254 6.27 -37.25 -14.56
CA THR A 254 4.97 -37.80 -14.94
C THR A 254 4.61 -37.47 -16.39
N LEU A 255 4.97 -36.29 -16.90
CA LEU A 255 4.78 -35.95 -18.31
C LEU A 255 5.61 -36.82 -19.24
N ALA A 256 6.77 -37.31 -18.80
CA ALA A 256 7.63 -38.21 -19.57
C ALA A 256 7.14 -39.67 -19.53
N THR A 257 6.58 -40.12 -18.39
CA THR A 257 6.14 -41.51 -18.21
C THR A 257 4.64 -41.73 -18.48
N GLY A 258 3.85 -40.66 -18.54
CA GLY A 258 2.39 -40.68 -18.63
C GLY A 258 1.71 -40.26 -17.31
N ILE A 259 0.65 -39.47 -17.42
CA ILE A 259 -0.18 -39.04 -16.28
C ILE A 259 -0.93 -40.25 -15.70
N PRO A 260 -0.86 -40.51 -14.37
CA PRO A 260 -1.61 -41.56 -13.71
C PRO A 260 -3.11 -41.45 -14.02
N ALA A 261 -3.77 -42.58 -14.22
CA ALA A 261 -5.19 -42.61 -14.58
C ALA A 261 -6.08 -41.88 -13.55
N ASN A 262 -5.75 -41.98 -12.26
CA ASN A 262 -6.45 -41.27 -11.18
C ASN A 262 -6.22 -39.75 -11.20
N ALA A 263 -5.24 -39.24 -11.94
CA ALA A 263 -4.95 -37.80 -12.08
C ALA A 263 -5.29 -37.23 -13.46
N ALA A 264 -5.69 -38.07 -14.43
CA ALA A 264 -5.97 -37.64 -15.80
C ALA A 264 -7.05 -36.54 -15.86
N HIS A 265 -8.05 -36.59 -14.98
CA HIS A 265 -9.11 -35.57 -14.90
C HIS A 265 -8.63 -34.19 -14.41
N ALA A 266 -7.43 -34.10 -13.83
CA ALA A 266 -6.87 -32.84 -13.36
C ALA A 266 -6.31 -31.96 -14.50
N PHE A 267 -6.09 -32.53 -15.69
CA PHE A 267 -5.47 -31.85 -16.81
C PHE A 267 -6.31 -32.01 -18.08
N VAL A 268 -6.55 -30.92 -18.80
CA VAL A 268 -7.05 -30.99 -20.17
C VAL A 268 -5.88 -31.09 -21.16
N GLU A 269 -6.12 -31.53 -22.39
CA GLU A 269 -5.05 -31.70 -23.39
C GLU A 269 -4.27 -30.40 -23.66
N ALA A 270 -4.94 -29.25 -23.57
CA ALA A 270 -4.29 -27.94 -23.66
C ALA A 270 -3.26 -27.70 -22.53
N ASP A 271 -3.58 -28.13 -21.30
CA ASP A 271 -2.68 -28.04 -20.15
C ASP A 271 -1.43 -28.92 -20.39
N LEU A 272 -1.63 -30.16 -20.84
CA LEU A 272 -0.54 -31.09 -21.13
C LEU A 272 0.37 -30.59 -22.25
N ASN A 273 -0.20 -30.06 -23.33
CA ASN A 273 0.58 -29.48 -24.41
C ASN A 273 1.36 -28.24 -24.00
N HIS A 274 0.77 -27.38 -23.16
CA HIS A 274 1.49 -26.26 -22.56
C HIS A 274 2.67 -26.75 -21.72
N LEU A 275 2.44 -27.68 -20.79
CA LEU A 275 3.49 -28.20 -19.90
C LEU A 275 4.61 -28.93 -20.64
N ARG A 276 4.29 -29.70 -21.69
CA ARG A 276 5.30 -30.34 -22.55
C ARG A 276 6.16 -29.31 -23.28
N ARG A 277 5.55 -28.27 -23.85
CA ARG A 277 6.30 -27.17 -24.51
C ARG A 277 7.19 -26.44 -23.52
N LEU A 278 6.67 -26.11 -22.34
CA LEU A 278 7.43 -25.46 -21.28
C LEU A 278 8.62 -26.33 -20.83
N SER A 279 8.38 -27.62 -20.60
CA SER A 279 9.43 -28.59 -20.23
C SER A 279 10.52 -28.68 -21.30
N ALA A 280 10.14 -28.66 -22.59
CA ALA A 280 11.08 -28.70 -23.70
C ALA A 280 11.87 -27.40 -23.86
N SER A 281 11.26 -26.23 -23.65
CA SER A 281 11.93 -24.94 -23.83
C SER A 281 12.83 -24.55 -22.66
N GLU A 282 12.44 -24.92 -21.43
CA GLU A 282 13.12 -24.48 -20.21
C GLU A 282 14.06 -25.54 -19.61
N GLY A 283 13.94 -26.79 -20.07
CA GLY A 283 14.58 -27.95 -19.44
C GLY A 283 14.06 -28.19 -18.01
N VAL A 284 14.68 -29.13 -17.31
CA VAL A 284 14.28 -29.52 -15.94
C VAL A 284 14.40 -28.36 -14.96
N ALA A 285 15.55 -27.68 -14.95
CA ALA A 285 15.83 -26.63 -13.97
C ALA A 285 14.91 -25.40 -14.15
N GLY A 286 14.60 -25.02 -15.39
CA GLY A 286 13.67 -23.91 -15.65
C GLY A 286 12.22 -24.30 -15.41
N PHE A 287 11.82 -25.54 -15.74
CA PHE A 287 10.46 -26.03 -15.51
C PHE A 287 10.09 -26.06 -14.02
N VAL A 288 10.95 -26.60 -13.15
CA VAL A 288 10.62 -26.70 -11.72
C VAL A 288 10.57 -25.35 -11.02
N LYS A 289 11.28 -24.35 -11.55
CA LYS A 289 11.30 -22.95 -11.10
C LYS A 289 10.24 -22.09 -11.77
N ASP A 290 9.42 -22.64 -12.67
CA ASP A 290 8.32 -21.90 -13.27
C ASP A 290 7.10 -21.93 -12.34
N MET A 291 6.60 -20.75 -11.96
CA MET A 291 5.48 -20.63 -11.02
C MET A 291 4.17 -21.22 -11.59
N GLY A 292 3.99 -21.19 -12.91
CA GLY A 292 2.86 -21.83 -13.59
C GLY A 292 2.95 -23.35 -13.51
N ALA A 293 4.12 -23.92 -13.78
CA ALA A 293 4.38 -25.35 -13.62
C ALA A 293 4.18 -25.81 -12.16
N GLN A 294 4.71 -25.06 -11.19
CA GLN A 294 4.49 -25.31 -9.76
C GLN A 294 3.01 -25.31 -9.39
N THR A 295 2.25 -24.33 -9.89
CA THR A 295 0.81 -24.23 -9.65
C THR A 295 0.05 -25.43 -10.23
N MET A 296 0.39 -25.83 -11.46
CA MET A 296 -0.20 -27.02 -12.09
C MET A 296 0.20 -28.32 -11.38
N ALA A 297 1.43 -28.39 -10.88
CA ALA A 297 1.90 -29.55 -10.14
C ALA A 297 1.14 -29.77 -8.84
N LEU A 298 0.71 -28.71 -8.16
CA LEU A 298 -0.15 -28.85 -6.99
C LEU A 298 -1.51 -29.48 -7.33
N ARG A 299 -2.02 -29.34 -8.56
CA ARG A 299 -3.23 -30.06 -9.02
C ARG A 299 -2.97 -31.56 -9.17
N LEU A 300 -1.80 -31.95 -9.67
CA LEU A 300 -1.38 -33.35 -9.70
C LEU A 300 -1.29 -33.91 -8.27
N VAL A 301 -0.66 -33.18 -7.34
CA VAL A 301 -0.55 -33.59 -5.93
C VAL A 301 -1.94 -33.72 -5.32
N ALA A 302 -2.84 -32.75 -5.52
CA ALA A 302 -4.22 -32.82 -5.01
C ALA A 302 -4.98 -34.06 -5.51
N ALA A 303 -4.77 -34.48 -6.77
CA ALA A 303 -5.43 -35.64 -7.34
C ALA A 303 -4.81 -36.98 -6.94
N THR A 304 -3.49 -37.01 -6.70
CA THR A 304 -2.74 -38.26 -6.42
C THR A 304 -2.52 -38.51 -4.94
N ASP A 305 -2.28 -37.46 -4.15
CA ASP A 305 -2.08 -37.47 -2.71
C ASP A 305 -2.77 -36.27 -2.05
N PRO A 306 -4.11 -36.36 -1.84
CA PRO A 306 -4.90 -35.28 -1.26
C PRO A 306 -4.41 -34.84 0.12
N LYS A 307 -3.84 -35.76 0.92
CA LYS A 307 -3.35 -35.43 2.26
C LYS A 307 -2.13 -34.51 2.18
N THR A 308 -1.16 -34.83 1.32
CA THR A 308 0.00 -33.96 1.09
C THR A 308 -0.43 -32.59 0.55
N TYR A 309 -1.50 -32.52 -0.24
CA TYR A 309 -2.04 -31.23 -0.69
C TYR A 309 -2.70 -30.44 0.45
N GLU A 310 -3.50 -31.07 1.32
CA GLU A 310 -4.11 -30.39 2.47
C GLU A 310 -3.04 -29.88 3.46
N ASP A 311 -1.98 -30.66 3.70
CA ASP A 311 -0.84 -30.23 4.53
C ASP A 311 -0.12 -29.02 3.91
N TYR A 312 0.02 -28.99 2.58
CA TYR A 312 0.56 -27.83 1.85
C TYR A 312 -0.35 -26.61 2.03
N LYS A 313 -1.66 -26.78 1.88
CA LYS A 313 -2.64 -25.72 1.96
C LYS A 313 -2.69 -25.12 3.36
N ALA A 314 -2.72 -25.95 4.41
CA ALA A 314 -2.68 -25.50 5.79
C ALA A 314 -1.42 -24.67 6.10
N GLN A 315 -0.26 -25.10 5.59
CA GLN A 315 1.00 -24.37 5.71
C GLN A 315 0.94 -23.02 4.97
N SER A 316 0.49 -23.03 3.71
CA SER A 316 0.32 -21.83 2.87
C SER A 316 -0.63 -20.80 3.50
N ASP A 317 -1.78 -21.25 4.00
CA ASP A 317 -2.78 -20.40 4.64
C ASP A 317 -2.21 -19.78 5.93
N GLY A 318 -1.49 -20.57 6.73
CA GLY A 318 -0.82 -20.09 7.94
C GLY A 318 0.28 -19.06 7.67
N LEU A 319 1.03 -19.22 6.58
CA LEU A 319 2.03 -18.25 6.13
C LEU A 319 1.40 -16.97 5.60
N THR A 320 0.39 -17.09 4.74
CA THR A 320 -0.32 -15.95 4.14
C THR A 320 -0.97 -15.08 5.22
N LYS A 321 -1.59 -15.68 6.25
CA LYS A 321 -2.17 -14.93 7.37
C LYS A 321 -1.12 -14.17 8.18
N ARG A 322 0.02 -14.81 8.49
CA ARG A 322 1.12 -14.17 9.22
C ARG A 322 1.77 -13.05 8.42
N GLN A 323 2.01 -13.26 7.12
CA GLN A 323 2.52 -12.22 6.24
C GLN A 323 1.54 -11.05 6.13
N ALA A 324 0.24 -11.31 5.95
CA ALA A 324 -0.78 -10.26 5.92
C ALA A 324 -0.82 -9.46 7.23
N ALA A 325 -0.66 -10.12 8.39
CA ALA A 325 -0.57 -9.44 9.69
C ALA A 325 0.69 -8.57 9.83
N ALA A 326 1.85 -9.07 9.39
CA ALA A 326 3.10 -8.31 9.37
C ALA A 326 3.00 -7.10 8.41
N MET A 327 2.44 -7.30 7.22
CA MET A 327 2.20 -6.25 6.23
C MET A 327 1.23 -5.18 6.75
N ARG A 328 0.16 -5.56 7.45
CA ARG A 328 -0.76 -4.62 8.10
C ARG A 328 -0.04 -3.77 9.16
N THR A 329 0.80 -4.41 9.97
CA THR A 329 1.61 -3.71 10.98
C THR A 329 2.54 -2.70 10.32
N VAL A 330 3.23 -3.12 9.27
CA VAL A 330 4.13 -2.28 8.48
C VAL A 330 3.38 -1.10 7.84
N ALA A 331 2.23 -1.35 7.21
CA ALA A 331 1.38 -0.31 6.62
C ALA A 331 0.84 0.68 7.67
N GLY A 332 0.41 0.16 8.82
CA GLY A 332 -0.02 0.95 9.97
C GLY A 332 1.07 1.88 10.51
N VAL A 333 2.30 1.40 10.60
CA VAL A 333 3.45 2.22 11.00
C VAL A 333 3.83 3.24 9.93
N VAL A 334 3.73 2.91 8.63
CA VAL A 334 3.92 3.88 7.54
C VAL A 334 2.89 5.00 7.61
N ALA A 335 1.63 4.64 7.81
CA ALA A 335 0.53 5.58 7.98
C ALA A 335 0.77 6.48 9.21
N PHE A 336 1.21 5.90 10.32
CA PHE A 336 1.59 6.64 11.52
C PHE A 336 2.77 7.58 11.26
N GLY A 337 3.78 7.15 10.50
CA GLY A 337 4.87 8.00 10.01
C GLY A 337 4.34 9.20 9.23
N GLY A 338 3.41 9.01 8.30
CA GLY A 338 2.79 10.13 7.57
C GLY A 338 2.01 11.10 8.45
N LEU A 339 1.53 10.67 9.62
CA LEU A 339 0.98 11.58 10.61
C LEU A 339 2.09 12.33 11.35
N LEU A 340 3.15 11.63 11.79
CA LEU A 340 4.29 12.23 12.46
C LEU A 340 4.95 13.35 11.65
N THR A 341 4.94 13.31 10.31
CA THR A 341 5.47 14.42 9.47
C THR A 341 4.65 15.69 9.66
N ASN A 342 3.32 15.57 9.58
CA ASN A 342 2.42 16.69 9.82
C ASN A 342 2.56 17.21 11.25
N PHE A 343 2.76 16.31 12.22
CA PHE A 343 3.01 16.74 13.60
C PHE A 343 4.33 17.48 13.75
N SER A 344 5.40 16.98 13.14
CA SER A 344 6.72 17.60 13.17
C SER A 344 6.70 18.99 12.53
N SER A 345 5.99 19.16 11.41
CA SER A 345 5.91 20.45 10.72
C SER A 345 5.16 21.49 11.54
N GLU A 346 4.04 21.12 12.17
CA GLU A 346 3.33 21.99 13.11
C GLU A 346 4.15 22.28 14.36
N PHE A 347 4.83 21.28 14.94
CA PHE A 347 5.71 21.47 16.09
C PHE A 347 6.81 22.52 15.80
N VAL A 348 7.43 22.46 14.62
CA VAL A 348 8.41 23.46 14.18
C VAL A 348 7.80 24.85 14.03
N LYS A 349 6.57 24.97 13.49
CA LYS A 349 5.85 26.26 13.40
C LYS A 349 5.58 26.85 14.77
N ILE A 350 5.10 26.04 15.72
CA ILE A 350 4.89 26.46 17.11
C ILE A 350 6.20 26.93 17.72
N GLY A 351 7.27 26.18 17.51
CA GLY A 351 8.59 26.55 17.97
C GLY A 351 9.01 27.95 17.51
N LYS A 352 8.75 28.29 16.24
CA LYS A 352 9.05 29.63 15.71
C LYS A 352 8.17 30.75 16.29
N GLN A 353 6.98 30.44 16.80
CA GLN A 353 5.99 31.43 17.24
C GLN A 353 5.93 31.61 18.77
N LYS A 354 6.47 30.68 19.56
CA LYS A 354 6.33 30.68 21.02
C LYS A 354 7.58 31.19 21.75
N SER A 355 7.40 31.59 23.01
CA SER A 355 8.46 32.16 23.85
C SER A 355 9.48 31.10 24.28
N VAL A 356 10.71 31.54 24.59
CA VAL A 356 11.82 30.69 25.03
C VAL A 356 11.46 29.81 26.23
N ALA A 357 10.66 30.33 27.16
CA ALA A 357 10.22 29.61 28.35
C ALA A 357 9.33 28.40 28.02
N GLU A 358 8.43 28.52 27.04
CA GLU A 358 7.57 27.42 26.60
C GLU A 358 8.37 26.32 25.90
N ILE A 359 9.39 26.72 25.14
CA ILE A 359 10.29 25.82 24.43
C ILE A 359 11.13 25.02 25.41
N LEU A 360 11.67 25.67 26.45
CA LEU A 360 12.49 25.02 27.47
C LEU A 360 11.67 24.01 28.28
N ALA A 361 10.42 24.33 28.62
CA ALA A 361 9.53 23.40 29.34
C ALA A 361 9.20 22.14 28.54
N LEU A 362 9.03 22.28 27.22
CA LEU A 362 8.80 21.14 26.31
C LEU A 362 10.09 20.45 25.88
N GLY A 363 11.26 21.01 26.21
CA GLY A 363 12.58 20.57 25.76
C GLY A 363 12.84 19.06 25.93
N PRO A 364 12.60 18.45 27.11
CA PRO A 364 12.82 17.02 27.31
C PRO A 364 11.93 16.13 26.42
N LEU A 365 10.65 16.49 26.27
CA LEU A 365 9.71 15.77 25.42
C LEU A 365 10.04 15.99 23.93
N ALA A 366 10.49 17.18 23.56
CA ALA A 366 10.93 17.51 22.21
C ALA A 366 12.20 16.74 21.84
N ALA A 367 13.16 16.64 22.77
CA ALA A 367 14.36 15.85 22.59
C ALA A 367 14.03 14.36 22.43
N ALA A 368 13.13 13.83 23.27
CA ALA A 368 12.63 12.46 23.11
C ALA A 368 11.98 12.27 21.74
N PHE A 369 11.07 13.16 21.34
CA PHE A 369 10.45 13.12 20.02
C PHE A 369 11.49 13.12 18.88
N ILE A 370 12.43 14.07 18.89
CA ILE A 370 13.49 14.19 17.86
C ILE A 370 14.36 12.92 17.80
N SER A 371 14.58 12.23 18.92
CA SER A 371 15.37 11.00 18.94
C SER A 371 14.61 9.75 18.46
N GLU A 372 13.31 9.66 18.72
CA GLU A 372 12.50 8.45 18.46
C GLU A 372 11.88 8.42 17.06
N VAL A 373 11.66 9.60 16.51
CA VAL A 373 10.90 9.77 15.27
C VAL A 373 11.71 9.45 14.00
N PRO A 374 13.00 9.83 13.86
CA PRO A 374 13.78 9.54 12.65
C PRO A 374 13.90 8.04 12.31
N PRO A 375 14.12 7.11 13.25
CA PRO A 375 14.16 5.67 12.93
C PRO A 375 12.84 5.13 12.39
N VAL A 376 11.71 5.56 12.96
CA VAL A 376 10.37 5.20 12.47
C VAL A 376 10.14 5.78 11.08
N PHE A 377 10.53 7.04 10.86
CA PHE A 377 10.44 7.68 9.54
C PHE A 377 11.26 6.97 8.48
N GLN A 378 12.53 6.67 8.77
CA GLN A 378 13.41 6.04 7.80
C GLN A 378 12.84 4.69 7.36
N SER A 379 12.33 3.92 8.31
CA SER A 379 11.75 2.62 8.04
C SER A 379 10.41 2.72 7.30
N ALA A 380 9.55 3.67 7.71
CA ALA A 380 8.30 3.99 7.00
C ALA A 380 8.55 4.45 5.56
N TYR A 381 9.58 5.28 5.35
CA TYR A 381 9.99 5.75 4.02
C TYR A 381 10.41 4.59 3.13
N GLN A 382 11.35 3.78 3.59
CA GLN A 382 11.85 2.61 2.86
C GLN A 382 10.68 1.68 2.49
N VAL A 383 9.75 1.43 3.39
CA VAL A 383 8.56 0.64 3.06
C VAL A 383 7.65 1.35 2.05
N ALA A 384 7.45 2.66 2.18
CA ALA A 384 6.54 3.42 1.32
C ALA A 384 7.07 3.57 -0.13
N THR A 385 8.36 3.81 -0.32
CA THR A 385 8.96 4.01 -1.65
C THR A 385 9.27 2.72 -2.38
N GLU A 386 9.66 1.72 -1.61
CA GLU A 386 10.36 0.55 -2.09
C GLU A 386 9.49 -0.72 -1.87
N GLY A 387 8.34 -0.55 -1.20
CA GLY A 387 7.43 -1.61 -0.78
C GLY A 387 7.98 -2.37 0.43
N ALA A 388 7.14 -3.19 1.07
CA ALA A 388 7.65 -4.12 2.08
C ALA A 388 8.60 -5.17 1.48
N GLY A 389 8.61 -5.30 0.15
CA GLY A 389 9.56 -6.11 -0.59
C GLY A 389 11.02 -5.73 -0.32
N VAL A 390 11.33 -4.47 0.03
CA VAL A 390 12.70 -4.06 0.36
C VAL A 390 13.19 -4.53 1.72
N LEU A 391 12.28 -4.96 2.59
CA LEU A 391 12.67 -5.71 3.77
C LEU A 391 13.18 -7.12 3.42
N LEU A 392 13.01 -7.56 2.17
CA LEU A 392 13.35 -8.88 1.65
C LEU A 392 14.38 -8.72 0.52
N LYS A 393 15.40 -9.59 0.48
CA LYS A 393 16.54 -9.42 -0.45
C LYS A 393 16.28 -9.91 -1.88
N SER A 394 15.03 -10.14 -2.28
CA SER A 394 14.76 -10.65 -3.63
C SER A 394 15.05 -9.58 -4.66
N HIS A 395 16.06 -9.81 -5.49
CA HIS A 395 16.46 -8.86 -6.55
C HIS A 395 15.70 -9.07 -7.87
N LYS A 396 14.90 -10.13 -8.00
CA LYS A 396 14.22 -10.49 -9.25
C LYS A 396 12.82 -11.03 -8.96
N HIS A 397 11.84 -10.55 -9.71
CA HIS A 397 10.42 -10.86 -9.45
C HIS A 397 9.69 -11.39 -10.69
N PHE A 398 10.16 -11.03 -11.88
CA PHE A 398 9.52 -11.42 -13.13
C PHE A 398 10.54 -11.98 -14.11
N LYS A 399 10.08 -12.92 -14.91
CA LYS A 399 10.74 -13.44 -16.10
C LYS A 399 9.93 -12.98 -17.31
N VAL A 400 10.52 -12.13 -18.13
CA VAL A 400 9.91 -11.57 -19.33
C VAL A 400 10.54 -12.24 -20.54
N THR A 401 9.74 -13.00 -21.26
CA THR A 401 10.11 -13.67 -22.51
C THR A 401 9.61 -12.82 -23.67
N THR A 402 10.48 -12.45 -24.59
CA THR A 402 10.15 -11.81 -25.87
C THR A 402 10.45 -12.78 -27.01
N LEU A 403 10.20 -12.38 -28.26
CA LEU A 403 10.54 -13.20 -29.43
C LEU A 403 12.03 -13.57 -29.49
N ASP A 404 12.91 -12.67 -29.05
CA ASP A 404 14.37 -12.83 -29.20
C ASP A 404 15.07 -13.38 -27.96
N LYS A 405 14.53 -13.11 -26.77
CA LYS A 405 15.23 -13.42 -25.51
C LYS A 405 14.32 -13.52 -24.31
N THR A 406 14.85 -14.13 -23.26
CA THR A 406 14.24 -14.13 -21.93
C THR A 406 15.10 -13.35 -20.96
N VAL A 407 14.50 -12.41 -20.24
CA VAL A 407 15.17 -11.55 -19.25
C VAL A 407 14.45 -11.66 -17.91
N GLU A 408 15.21 -11.84 -16.83
CA GLU A 408 14.65 -11.71 -15.49
C GLU A 408 14.85 -10.29 -14.99
N VAL A 409 13.78 -9.69 -14.47
CA VAL A 409 13.71 -8.28 -14.06
C VAL A 409 13.26 -8.15 -12.60
N ALA A 410 13.71 -7.08 -11.96
CA ALA A 410 13.45 -6.78 -10.55
C ALA A 410 12.08 -6.11 -10.35
N GLY A 411 11.69 -5.23 -11.26
CA GLY A 411 10.61 -4.29 -11.02
C GLY A 411 9.48 -4.36 -12.04
N ALA A 412 8.29 -3.97 -11.61
CA ALA A 412 7.15 -3.65 -12.49
C ALA A 412 7.51 -2.61 -13.57
N SER A 413 8.33 -1.61 -13.22
CA SER A 413 8.82 -0.61 -14.18
C SER A 413 9.58 -1.25 -15.35
N GLU A 414 10.50 -2.17 -15.05
CA GLU A 414 11.27 -2.91 -16.06
C GLU A 414 10.37 -3.83 -16.91
N VAL A 415 9.32 -4.42 -16.31
CA VAL A 415 8.30 -5.18 -17.05
C VAL A 415 7.59 -4.27 -18.06
N PHE A 416 7.15 -3.08 -17.66
CA PHE A 416 6.45 -2.15 -18.56
C PHE A 416 7.38 -1.59 -19.65
N GLU A 417 8.65 -1.32 -19.33
CA GLU A 417 9.64 -0.93 -20.33
C GLU A 417 9.86 -2.04 -21.35
N LEU A 418 9.92 -3.31 -20.94
CA LEU A 418 10.02 -4.43 -21.88
C LEU A 418 8.75 -4.59 -22.74
N ILE A 419 7.55 -4.41 -22.17
CA ILE A 419 6.29 -4.39 -22.94
C ILE A 419 6.34 -3.29 -24.01
N LYS A 420 6.81 -2.09 -23.64
CA LYS A 420 6.93 -0.94 -24.54
C LYS A 420 7.96 -1.15 -25.63
N LEU A 421 9.17 -1.60 -25.27
CA LEU A 421 10.27 -1.84 -26.22
C LEU A 421 9.92 -2.89 -27.29
N ASN A 422 9.02 -3.83 -26.97
CA ASN A 422 8.59 -4.87 -27.89
C ASN A 422 7.25 -4.54 -28.59
N GLY A 423 6.75 -3.30 -28.50
CA GLY A 423 5.52 -2.88 -29.17
C GLY A 423 4.25 -3.56 -28.67
N ALA A 424 4.27 -4.14 -27.46
CA ALA A 424 3.12 -4.81 -26.83
C ALA A 424 2.22 -3.85 -26.03
N THR A 425 2.59 -2.57 -25.91
CA THR A 425 1.81 -1.57 -25.17
C THR A 425 0.35 -1.46 -25.62
N PRO A 426 0.01 -1.35 -26.92
CA PRO A 426 -1.39 -1.20 -27.34
C PRO A 426 -2.27 -2.39 -26.93
N GLU A 427 -1.74 -3.62 -27.01
CA GLU A 427 -2.46 -4.82 -26.62
C GLU A 427 -2.61 -4.90 -25.09
N PHE A 428 -1.55 -4.59 -24.34
CA PHE A 428 -1.62 -4.51 -22.87
C PHE A 428 -2.69 -3.49 -22.42
N GLN A 429 -2.65 -2.27 -22.96
CA GLN A 429 -3.61 -1.22 -22.66
C GLN A 429 -5.04 -1.63 -23.04
N SER A 430 -5.21 -2.31 -24.18
CA SER A 430 -6.51 -2.84 -24.61
C SER A 430 -6.98 -4.00 -23.73
N ALA A 431 -6.09 -4.76 -23.10
CA ALA A 431 -6.45 -5.84 -22.21
C ALA A 431 -6.95 -5.34 -20.84
N LEU A 432 -6.51 -4.16 -20.38
CA LEU A 432 -6.90 -3.62 -19.07
C LEU A 432 -8.42 -3.42 -18.94
N PHE A 433 -9.05 -2.88 -19.99
CA PHE A 433 -10.49 -2.63 -20.11
C PHE A 433 -11.00 -3.18 -21.44
N ARG A 434 -12.09 -3.95 -21.43
CA ARG A 434 -12.64 -4.58 -22.64
C ARG A 434 -14.15 -4.39 -22.69
N ASP A 435 -14.68 -4.22 -23.90
CA ASP A 435 -16.11 -4.16 -24.18
C ASP A 435 -16.71 -5.56 -24.45
N ASP A 436 -15.89 -6.47 -25.00
CA ASP A 436 -16.29 -7.81 -25.45
C ASP A 436 -16.10 -8.91 -24.36
N GLY A 437 -15.72 -8.52 -23.16
CA GLY A 437 -15.47 -9.43 -22.05
C GLY A 437 -14.86 -8.74 -20.84
N PHE A 438 -14.37 -9.54 -19.90
CA PHE A 438 -13.75 -9.00 -18.70
C PHE A 438 -12.30 -8.59 -18.97
N GLY A 439 -12.04 -7.27 -18.91
CA GLY A 439 -10.69 -6.72 -18.89
C GLY A 439 -9.89 -7.23 -17.68
N VAL A 440 -8.56 -7.18 -17.75
CA VAL A 440 -7.69 -7.75 -16.70
C VAL A 440 -7.95 -7.11 -15.33
N LEU A 441 -8.25 -5.80 -15.27
CA LEU A 441 -8.59 -5.14 -14.01
C LEU A 441 -9.92 -5.65 -13.42
N GLN A 442 -10.93 -5.88 -14.25
CA GLN A 442 -12.19 -6.49 -13.81
C GLN A 442 -11.98 -7.92 -13.29
N ARG A 443 -11.02 -8.65 -13.86
CA ARG A 443 -10.69 -10.00 -13.40
C ARG A 443 -9.99 -9.98 -12.04
N VAL A 444 -9.12 -9.00 -11.78
CA VAL A 444 -8.59 -8.78 -10.42
C VAL A 444 -9.75 -8.51 -9.47
N HIS A 445 -10.69 -7.63 -9.87
CA HIS A 445 -11.84 -7.25 -9.05
C HIS A 445 -12.72 -8.45 -8.63
N PHE A 446 -12.92 -9.45 -9.50
CA PHE A 446 -13.65 -10.68 -9.18
C PHE A 446 -13.01 -11.60 -8.14
N CYS A 447 -11.82 -11.29 -7.67
CA CYS A 447 -11.23 -12.01 -6.55
C CYS A 447 -10.85 -11.04 -5.44
N ASP A 448 -10.35 -9.87 -5.80
CA ASP A 448 -9.82 -8.87 -4.90
C ASP A 448 -10.22 -7.47 -5.40
N ALA A 449 -11.46 -7.08 -5.08
CA ALA A 449 -12.01 -5.76 -5.43
C ALA A 449 -11.12 -4.62 -4.91
N LYS A 450 -10.64 -4.74 -3.65
CA LYS A 450 -9.74 -3.77 -3.02
C LYS A 450 -8.47 -3.57 -3.84
N ALA A 451 -7.81 -4.64 -4.28
CA ALA A 451 -6.60 -4.53 -5.10
C ALA A 451 -6.87 -3.85 -6.45
N ALA A 452 -7.94 -4.24 -7.16
CA ALA A 452 -8.29 -3.62 -8.44
C ALA A 452 -8.56 -2.11 -8.31
N ILE A 453 -9.27 -1.72 -7.25
CA ILE A 453 -9.56 -0.32 -6.95
C ILE A 453 -8.29 0.45 -6.58
N GLN A 454 -7.40 -0.13 -5.77
CA GLN A 454 -6.10 0.46 -5.44
C GLN A 454 -5.22 0.65 -6.68
N MET A 455 -5.33 -0.22 -7.69
CA MET A 455 -4.66 -0.04 -8.97
C MET A 455 -5.19 1.16 -9.74
N VAL A 456 -6.51 1.36 -9.77
CA VAL A 456 -7.11 2.57 -10.36
C VAL A 456 -6.65 3.82 -9.59
N ASP A 457 -6.73 3.79 -8.26
CA ASP A 457 -6.35 4.90 -7.40
C ASP A 457 -4.88 5.32 -7.58
N ALA A 458 -3.96 4.35 -7.62
CA ALA A 458 -2.54 4.58 -7.84
C ALA A 458 -2.24 5.16 -9.24
N ALA A 459 -3.04 4.80 -10.24
CA ALA A 459 -2.87 5.27 -11.61
C ALA A 459 -3.41 6.69 -11.80
N VAL A 460 -4.53 7.06 -11.16
CA VAL A 460 -5.19 8.35 -11.31
C VAL A 460 -4.64 9.39 -10.33
N PRO A 461 -4.07 10.52 -10.79
CA PRO A 461 -3.62 11.59 -9.89
C PRO A 461 -4.77 12.15 -9.04
N SER A 462 -4.46 12.67 -7.85
CA SER A 462 -5.45 13.24 -6.92
C SER A 462 -6.35 14.31 -7.55
N GLN A 463 -5.82 15.12 -8.47
CA GLN A 463 -6.63 16.08 -9.23
C GLN A 463 -7.69 15.37 -10.11
N GLY A 464 -7.30 14.32 -10.84
CA GLY A 464 -8.22 13.53 -11.66
C GLY A 464 -9.25 12.77 -10.81
N GLN A 465 -8.87 12.32 -9.62
CA GLN A 465 -9.79 11.73 -8.63
C GLN A 465 -10.84 12.77 -8.20
N ALA A 466 -10.42 14.00 -7.88
CA ALA A 466 -11.32 15.08 -7.48
C ALA A 466 -12.24 15.55 -8.62
N GLU A 467 -11.74 15.61 -9.85
CA GLU A 467 -12.54 15.91 -11.05
C GLU A 467 -13.59 14.83 -11.28
N PHE A 468 -13.21 13.55 -11.22
CA PHE A 468 -14.14 12.43 -11.30
C PHE A 468 -15.25 12.52 -10.24
N ALA A 469 -14.88 12.77 -8.98
CA ALA A 469 -15.83 12.91 -7.89
C ALA A 469 -16.81 14.07 -8.10
N LYS A 470 -16.32 15.21 -8.60
CA LYS A 470 -17.15 16.37 -8.92
C LYS A 470 -18.14 16.07 -10.03
N GLU A 471 -17.71 15.38 -11.08
CA GLU A 471 -18.55 15.02 -12.23
C GLU A 471 -19.59 13.96 -11.87
N MET A 472 -19.25 13.05 -10.97
CA MET A 472 -20.15 12.04 -10.43
C MET A 472 -21.03 12.57 -9.27
N ALA A 473 -20.94 13.87 -8.96
CA ALA A 473 -21.65 14.53 -7.86
C ALA A 473 -21.48 13.84 -6.49
N LEU A 474 -20.26 13.36 -6.21
CA LEU A 474 -19.90 12.75 -4.94
C LEU A 474 -19.54 13.82 -3.88
N GLU A 475 -19.75 13.49 -2.61
CA GLU A 475 -19.41 14.38 -1.50
C GLU A 475 -17.90 14.58 -1.35
N ASN A 476 -17.49 15.78 -0.94
CA ASN A 476 -16.09 16.18 -0.71
C ASN A 476 -15.10 15.79 -1.84
N PRO A 477 -15.28 16.32 -3.08
CA PRO A 477 -14.45 15.91 -4.22
C PRO A 477 -12.94 16.00 -3.99
N SER A 478 -12.47 17.01 -3.26
CA SER A 478 -11.04 17.20 -2.97
C SER A 478 -10.40 16.13 -2.08
N GLN A 479 -11.21 15.29 -1.43
CA GLN A 479 -10.78 14.18 -0.56
C GLN A 479 -11.16 12.82 -1.14
N PHE A 480 -11.70 12.78 -2.36
CA PHE A 480 -12.12 11.54 -2.99
C PHE A 480 -10.91 10.65 -3.31
N SER A 481 -11.09 9.36 -3.10
CA SER A 481 -10.21 8.29 -3.54
C SER A 481 -11.08 7.12 -3.98
N PHE A 482 -10.67 6.42 -5.03
CA PHE A 482 -11.39 5.26 -5.52
C PHE A 482 -11.48 4.17 -4.45
N VAL A 483 -10.49 4.05 -3.56
CA VAL A 483 -10.50 3.08 -2.44
C VAL A 483 -11.70 3.26 -1.51
N ASN A 484 -12.22 4.48 -1.41
CA ASN A 484 -13.37 4.78 -0.56
C ASN A 484 -14.70 4.72 -1.32
N VAL A 485 -14.68 4.56 -2.66
CA VAL A 485 -15.88 4.74 -3.47
C VAL A 485 -16.95 3.68 -3.17
N GLU A 486 -16.58 2.46 -2.81
CA GLU A 486 -17.56 1.40 -2.49
C GLU A 486 -18.43 1.76 -1.28
N THR A 487 -17.87 2.54 -0.33
CA THR A 487 -18.62 3.03 0.84
C THR A 487 -19.56 4.17 0.51
N ILE A 488 -19.30 4.90 -0.57
CA ILE A 488 -20.07 6.06 -1.02
C ILE A 488 -21.15 5.63 -2.04
N LYS A 489 -20.74 4.84 -3.03
CA LYS A 489 -21.57 4.38 -4.15
C LYS A 489 -21.01 3.11 -4.80
N ALA A 490 -21.59 1.96 -4.43
CA ALA A 490 -21.07 0.64 -4.80
C ALA A 490 -21.18 0.27 -6.31
N ASP A 491 -22.00 0.97 -7.10
CA ASP A 491 -22.20 0.72 -8.54
C ASP A 491 -21.07 1.27 -9.42
N ILE A 492 -20.31 2.25 -8.93
CA ILE A 492 -19.27 2.95 -9.70
C ILE A 492 -18.16 2.00 -10.14
N VAL A 493 -17.67 1.13 -9.26
CA VAL A 493 -16.49 0.29 -9.57
C VAL A 493 -16.83 -0.80 -10.58
N PRO A 494 -17.92 -1.58 -10.42
CA PRO A 494 -18.32 -2.53 -11.44
C PRO A 494 -18.57 -1.88 -12.81
N GLU A 495 -19.12 -0.66 -12.85
CA GLU A 495 -19.32 0.08 -14.10
C GLU A 495 -17.99 0.55 -14.70
N LEU A 496 -17.09 1.10 -13.89
CA LEU A 496 -15.79 1.61 -14.30
C LEU A 496 -14.88 0.50 -14.83
N LEU A 497 -14.89 -0.68 -14.20
CA LEU A 497 -13.99 -1.77 -14.56
C LEU A 497 -14.60 -2.73 -15.59
N GLY A 498 -15.93 -2.85 -15.62
CA GLY A 498 -16.64 -3.86 -16.38
C GLY A 498 -16.83 -3.60 -17.88
N LYS A 499 -16.52 -2.40 -18.38
CA LYS A 499 -16.68 -2.01 -19.80
C LYS A 499 -15.52 -1.13 -20.25
N ASP A 500 -15.29 -1.02 -21.56
CA ASP A 500 -14.38 -0.02 -22.11
C ASP A 500 -15.13 1.26 -22.44
N HIS A 501 -14.96 2.27 -21.59
CA HIS A 501 -15.52 3.62 -21.77
C HIS A 501 -14.61 4.54 -22.57
N ARG A 502 -13.36 4.16 -22.88
CA ARG A 502 -12.41 5.04 -23.59
C ARG A 502 -12.91 5.52 -24.96
N PRO A 503 -13.65 4.72 -25.77
CA PRO A 503 -14.23 5.20 -27.02
C PRO A 503 -15.41 6.16 -26.84
N ARG A 504 -15.95 6.30 -25.62
CA ARG A 504 -17.24 6.92 -25.30
C ARG A 504 -17.12 8.30 -24.64
N LEU A 505 -16.10 9.08 -25.00
CA LEU A 505 -15.89 10.42 -24.45
C LEU A 505 -17.09 11.38 -24.65
N ASN A 506 -17.93 11.12 -25.66
CA ASN A 506 -19.13 11.93 -25.96
C ASN A 506 -20.41 11.37 -25.33
N ASP A 507 -20.35 10.26 -24.59
CA ASP A 507 -21.53 9.65 -23.97
C ASP A 507 -21.92 10.34 -22.66
N ARG A 508 -23.02 9.88 -22.04
CA ARG A 508 -23.58 10.43 -20.80
C ARG A 508 -22.63 10.40 -19.60
N ASN A 509 -21.55 9.61 -19.63
CA ASN A 509 -20.62 9.48 -18.51
C ASN A 509 -19.15 9.66 -18.96
N PRO A 510 -18.74 10.90 -19.31
CA PRO A 510 -17.39 11.17 -19.78
C PRO A 510 -16.32 11.04 -18.66
N ALA A 511 -16.75 11.02 -17.40
CA ALA A 511 -15.88 10.85 -16.22
C ALA A 511 -15.18 9.48 -16.23
N MET A 512 -15.93 8.41 -16.50
CA MET A 512 -15.40 7.05 -16.58
C MET A 512 -14.39 6.90 -17.72
N ALA A 513 -14.70 7.47 -18.89
CA ALA A 513 -13.83 7.45 -20.05
C ALA A 513 -12.48 8.13 -19.75
N ARG A 514 -12.50 9.31 -19.10
CA ARG A 514 -11.29 10.02 -18.66
C ARG A 514 -10.45 9.21 -17.69
N VAL A 515 -11.07 8.60 -16.67
CA VAL A 515 -10.36 7.74 -15.72
C VAL A 515 -9.66 6.60 -16.44
N GLN A 516 -10.35 5.91 -17.34
CA GLN A 516 -9.74 4.81 -18.10
C GLN A 516 -8.63 5.27 -19.05
N GLN A 517 -8.76 6.46 -19.65
CA GLN A 517 -7.70 7.06 -20.46
C GLN A 517 -6.47 7.44 -19.63
N VAL A 518 -6.65 7.93 -18.41
CA VAL A 518 -5.53 8.18 -17.49
C VAL A 518 -4.87 6.86 -17.08
N VAL A 519 -5.66 5.83 -16.77
CA VAL A 519 -5.13 4.52 -16.34
C VAL A 519 -4.40 3.81 -17.47
N ALA A 520 -5.06 3.65 -18.63
CA ALA A 520 -4.60 2.80 -19.72
C ALA A 520 -4.06 3.57 -20.93
N GLY A 521 -4.16 4.90 -21.00
CA GLY A 521 -3.89 5.66 -22.22
C GLY A 521 -5.07 5.62 -23.23
N PRO A 522 -4.98 6.38 -24.33
CA PRO A 522 -6.01 6.41 -25.37
C PRO A 522 -6.14 5.03 -26.06
N SER A 523 -7.39 4.58 -26.28
CA SER A 523 -7.68 3.33 -26.99
C SER A 523 -7.46 3.48 -28.50
N GLY A 524 -6.52 2.73 -29.08
CA GLY A 524 -6.55 2.35 -30.50
C GLY A 524 -6.42 3.47 -31.55
N LEU A 525 -6.06 4.70 -31.19
CA LEU A 525 -5.70 5.72 -32.16
C LEU A 525 -4.18 5.75 -32.29
N PRO A 526 -3.60 5.56 -33.50
CA PRO A 526 -2.18 5.78 -33.70
C PRO A 526 -1.89 7.24 -33.33
N ALA A 527 -0.79 7.47 -32.61
CA ALA A 527 -0.34 8.80 -32.18
C ALA A 527 0.11 9.65 -33.40
N THR A 528 -0.79 9.94 -34.34
CA THR A 528 -0.52 10.65 -35.59
C THR A 528 -0.76 12.14 -35.48
N THR A 529 -1.26 12.65 -34.35
CA THR A 529 -1.36 14.09 -34.11
C THR A 529 -0.24 14.55 -33.17
N ALA A 530 0.49 15.57 -33.62
CA ALA A 530 1.57 16.23 -32.88
C ALA A 530 1.17 16.77 -31.48
N ALA A 531 -0.12 16.71 -31.12
CA ALA A 531 -0.64 16.98 -29.78
C ALA A 531 -0.19 15.96 -28.72
N ALA A 532 0.23 14.75 -29.11
CA ALA A 532 0.79 13.76 -28.17
C ALA A 532 2.21 14.10 -27.68
N ALA A 533 2.89 15.09 -28.28
CA ALA A 533 4.27 15.43 -27.96
C ALA A 533 4.43 16.43 -26.80
N THR A 534 3.36 17.10 -26.38
CA THR A 534 3.40 18.09 -25.29
C THR A 534 2.82 17.50 -24.00
N ALA A 535 3.65 16.72 -23.32
CA ALA A 535 3.68 16.57 -21.85
C ALA A 535 2.41 16.10 -21.13
N GLU A 536 1.75 15.04 -21.60
CA GLU A 536 0.93 14.24 -20.68
C GLU A 536 1.84 13.33 -19.84
N PRO A 537 1.65 13.23 -18.52
CA PRO A 537 2.27 12.17 -17.74
C PRO A 537 1.87 10.84 -18.38
N GLY A 538 2.85 9.97 -18.68
CA GLY A 538 2.59 8.67 -19.29
C GLY A 538 1.49 7.88 -18.55
N PRO A 539 0.92 6.84 -19.18
CA PRO A 539 -0.25 6.16 -18.67
C PRO A 539 -0.04 5.72 -17.21
N GLY A 540 -1.07 5.92 -16.39
CA GLY A 540 -1.00 5.79 -14.94
C GLY A 540 -0.56 4.40 -14.45
N TYR A 541 -0.79 3.35 -15.26
CA TYR A 541 -0.32 1.99 -14.94
C TYR A 541 1.19 1.90 -14.71
N LEU A 542 1.99 2.83 -15.24
CA LEU A 542 3.45 2.86 -15.02
C LEU A 542 3.83 3.09 -13.55
N LYS A 543 2.88 3.56 -12.72
CA LYS A 543 3.04 3.72 -11.27
C LYS A 543 2.76 2.43 -10.51
N TRP A 544 2.30 1.38 -11.17
CA TRP A 544 2.00 0.12 -10.50
C TRP A 544 3.27 -0.58 -10.01
N ASN A 545 3.19 -1.12 -8.80
CA ASN A 545 4.28 -1.84 -8.16
C ASN A 545 4.29 -3.34 -8.50
N ASN A 546 5.29 -4.07 -7.97
CA ASN A 546 5.45 -5.50 -8.20
C ASN A 546 4.21 -6.31 -7.78
N GLU A 547 3.58 -5.99 -6.65
CA GLU A 547 2.39 -6.70 -6.20
C GLU A 547 1.24 -6.52 -7.18
N GLN A 548 0.99 -5.29 -7.66
CA GLN A 548 -0.08 -5.02 -8.61
C GLN A 548 0.14 -5.75 -9.95
N VAL A 549 1.37 -5.79 -10.46
CA VAL A 549 1.69 -6.58 -11.67
C VAL A 549 1.52 -8.08 -11.42
N LEU A 550 1.94 -8.60 -10.26
CA LEU A 550 1.69 -9.99 -9.88
C LEU A 550 0.19 -10.32 -9.85
N ARG A 551 -0.65 -9.43 -9.28
CA ARG A 551 -2.10 -9.59 -9.29
C ARG A 551 -2.66 -9.65 -10.71
N LEU A 552 -2.19 -8.80 -11.64
CA LEU A 552 -2.62 -8.88 -13.04
C LEU A 552 -2.26 -10.23 -13.67
N VAL A 553 -1.04 -10.70 -13.45
CA VAL A 553 -0.56 -11.98 -13.98
C VAL A 553 -1.40 -13.14 -13.46
N PHE A 554 -1.70 -13.17 -12.15
CA PHE A 554 -2.49 -14.25 -11.55
C PHE A 554 -4.00 -14.12 -11.82
N ALA A 555 -4.51 -12.90 -12.03
CA ALA A 555 -5.91 -12.65 -12.34
C ALA A 555 -6.23 -12.82 -13.82
N ASN A 556 -5.24 -12.99 -14.70
CA ASN A 556 -5.43 -13.11 -16.15
C ASN A 556 -6.17 -14.41 -16.54
N ARG A 557 -7.47 -14.46 -16.26
CA ARG A 557 -8.36 -15.62 -16.41
C ARG A 557 -8.94 -15.77 -17.83
N ASP A 558 -8.18 -15.49 -18.88
CA ASP A 558 -8.47 -16.27 -20.09
C ASP A 558 -8.34 -17.74 -19.68
N ALA A 559 -9.27 -18.60 -20.09
CA ALA A 559 -9.53 -19.92 -19.48
C ALA A 559 -8.29 -20.84 -19.30
N ASN A 560 -7.16 -20.45 -19.88
CA ASN A 560 -5.86 -21.10 -19.81
C ASN A 560 -4.76 -20.26 -19.09
N ALA A 561 -4.73 -18.92 -19.16
CA ALA A 561 -3.56 -18.10 -18.77
C ALA A 561 -3.33 -17.94 -17.25
N ALA A 562 -4.38 -17.72 -16.45
CA ALA A 562 -4.27 -17.64 -14.99
C ALA A 562 -3.77 -18.95 -14.37
N LYS A 563 -4.10 -20.09 -15.01
CA LYS A 563 -3.63 -21.41 -14.58
C LYS A 563 -2.12 -21.58 -14.79
N TYR A 564 -1.53 -20.85 -15.74
CA TYR A 564 -0.11 -20.88 -16.04
C TYR A 564 0.69 -19.74 -15.40
N ALA A 565 0.05 -18.92 -14.54
CA ALA A 565 0.69 -17.75 -13.92
C ALA A 565 1.43 -16.88 -14.96
N ALA A 566 0.78 -16.59 -16.09
CA ALA A 566 1.40 -15.88 -17.19
C ALA A 566 0.48 -14.80 -17.77
N MET A 567 1.09 -13.73 -18.22
CA MET A 567 0.44 -12.64 -18.93
C MET A 567 1.14 -12.46 -20.28
N GLU A 568 0.41 -12.55 -21.38
CA GLU A 568 0.96 -12.59 -22.72
C GLU A 568 0.33 -11.49 -23.59
N PHE A 569 1.17 -10.69 -24.25
CA PHE A 569 0.78 -9.63 -25.18
C PHE A 569 1.80 -9.54 -26.32
N ASN A 570 1.36 -9.66 -27.57
CA ASN A 570 2.16 -9.48 -28.78
C ASN A 570 3.57 -10.13 -28.73
N GLY A 571 3.65 -11.41 -28.36
CA GLY A 571 4.92 -12.13 -28.26
C GLY A 571 5.78 -11.78 -27.02
N VAL A 572 5.27 -10.95 -26.11
CA VAL A 572 5.84 -10.72 -24.78
C VAL A 572 5.07 -11.53 -23.76
N THR A 573 5.73 -12.45 -23.06
CA THR A 573 5.18 -13.18 -21.93
C THR A 573 5.83 -12.75 -20.62
N VAL A 574 5.04 -12.31 -19.66
CA VAL A 574 5.47 -11.99 -18.30
C VAL A 574 5.06 -13.13 -17.37
N ARG A 575 6.03 -13.75 -16.70
CA ARG A 575 5.83 -14.78 -15.66
C ARG A 575 6.46 -14.34 -14.34
N PRO A 576 5.88 -14.72 -13.19
CA PRO A 576 6.48 -14.45 -11.91
C PRO A 576 7.59 -15.46 -11.61
N VAL A 577 8.68 -14.98 -11.02
CA VAL A 577 9.71 -15.84 -10.43
C VAL A 577 9.23 -16.27 -9.03
N PRO A 578 9.31 -17.56 -8.67
CA PRO A 578 8.98 -18.02 -7.33
C PRO A 578 9.79 -17.28 -6.26
N SER A 579 9.09 -16.63 -5.35
CA SER A 579 9.61 -15.86 -4.24
C SER A 579 8.53 -15.75 -3.17
N MET A 580 8.90 -15.33 -1.96
CA MET A 580 7.92 -15.03 -0.91
C MET A 580 6.83 -14.07 -1.40
N GLN A 581 7.20 -13.01 -2.16
CA GLN A 581 6.23 -12.03 -2.66
C GLN A 581 5.29 -12.62 -3.71
N SER A 582 5.81 -13.35 -4.71
CA SER A 582 4.97 -13.93 -5.75
C SER A 582 4.06 -15.04 -5.21
N LEU A 583 4.57 -15.84 -4.26
CA LEU A 583 3.78 -16.88 -3.61
C LEU A 583 2.70 -16.28 -2.71
N PHE A 584 3.01 -15.24 -1.92
CA PHE A 584 2.00 -14.51 -1.16
C PHE A 584 0.92 -13.88 -2.05
N ALA A 585 1.31 -13.20 -3.13
CA ALA A 585 0.37 -12.59 -4.06
C ALA A 585 -0.54 -13.65 -4.72
N TYR A 586 0.01 -14.80 -5.09
CA TYR A 586 -0.76 -15.92 -5.62
C TYR A 586 -1.75 -16.47 -4.58
N GLU A 587 -1.26 -16.83 -3.40
CA GLU A 587 -2.05 -17.52 -2.37
C GLU A 587 -3.15 -16.63 -1.79
N SER A 588 -2.86 -15.35 -1.55
CA SER A 588 -3.87 -14.39 -1.11
C SER A 588 -4.93 -14.10 -2.17
N LEU A 589 -4.56 -14.05 -3.46
CA LEU A 589 -5.55 -13.92 -4.53
C LEU A 589 -6.42 -15.18 -4.62
N ALA A 590 -5.80 -16.35 -4.58
CA ALA A 590 -6.50 -17.63 -4.60
C ALA A 590 -7.48 -17.75 -3.44
N ASP A 591 -7.08 -17.31 -2.23
CA ASP A 591 -7.96 -17.28 -1.07
C ASP A 591 -9.13 -16.31 -1.24
N ALA A 592 -8.86 -15.09 -1.70
CA ALA A 592 -9.90 -14.10 -1.95
C ALA A 592 -10.91 -14.58 -3.01
N CYS A 593 -10.44 -15.24 -4.09
CA CYS A 593 -11.30 -15.90 -5.07
C CYS A 593 -12.20 -16.99 -4.43
N ARG A 594 -11.66 -17.79 -3.51
CA ARG A 594 -12.42 -18.85 -2.83
C ARG A 594 -13.52 -18.26 -1.96
N GLN A 595 -13.22 -17.20 -1.21
CA GLN A 595 -14.18 -16.53 -0.34
C GLN A 595 -15.37 -15.95 -1.11
N GLN A 596 -15.16 -15.44 -2.33
CA GLN A 596 -16.25 -14.96 -3.19
C GLN A 596 -17.14 -16.08 -3.75
N SER A 597 -16.61 -17.30 -3.88
CA SER A 597 -17.35 -18.45 -4.43
C SER A 597 -18.22 -19.20 -3.42
N VAL A 598 -18.09 -18.89 -2.12
CA VAL A 598 -18.97 -19.46 -1.10
C VAL A 598 -20.28 -18.66 -1.14
N PRO A 599 -21.42 -19.24 -1.56
CA PRO A 599 -22.69 -18.56 -1.44
C PRO A 599 -22.87 -18.21 0.04
N VAL A 600 -23.07 -16.92 0.34
CA VAL A 600 -23.48 -16.49 1.67
C VAL A 600 -24.80 -17.19 1.92
N ILE A 601 -24.75 -18.32 2.65
CA ILE A 601 -25.93 -18.97 3.19
C ILE A 601 -26.51 -17.90 4.10
N ALA A 602 -27.57 -17.24 3.64
CA ALA A 602 -28.26 -16.24 4.43
C ALA A 602 -28.49 -16.85 5.82
N PRO A 603 -28.13 -16.16 6.92
CA PRO A 603 -28.38 -16.67 8.25
C PRO A 603 -29.84 -17.08 8.29
N SER A 604 -30.08 -18.39 8.43
CA SER A 604 -31.42 -18.93 8.57
C SER A 604 -32.11 -18.10 9.64
N GLU A 605 -33.18 -17.41 9.25
CA GLU A 605 -33.97 -16.56 10.14
C GLU A 605 -34.07 -17.25 11.50
N PRO A 606 -33.67 -16.62 12.61
CA PRO A 606 -33.81 -17.24 13.92
C PRO A 606 -35.27 -17.65 14.06
N ASN A 607 -35.52 -18.96 14.21
CA ASN A 607 -36.82 -19.59 14.34
C ASN A 607 -37.79 -18.63 15.03
N GLN A 608 -38.59 -17.90 14.25
CA GLN A 608 -39.63 -17.07 14.82
C GLN A 608 -40.54 -18.04 15.58
N PRO A 609 -40.80 -17.83 16.88
CA PRO A 609 -41.76 -18.66 17.59
C PRO A 609 -43.07 -18.65 16.80
N PRO A 610 -43.73 -19.83 16.65
CA PRO A 610 -44.89 -19.98 15.79
C PRO A 610 -45.91 -18.89 16.10
N LYS A 611 -46.24 -18.07 15.08
CA LYS A 611 -47.31 -17.07 15.21
C LYS A 611 -48.56 -17.76 15.74
N PRO A 612 -49.22 -17.24 16.78
CA PRO A 612 -50.48 -17.79 17.27
C PRO A 612 -51.47 -17.90 16.11
N GLN A 613 -51.87 -19.11 15.78
CA GLN A 613 -52.95 -19.37 14.83
C GLN A 613 -54.20 -18.66 15.34
N ARG A 614 -54.57 -17.59 14.65
CA ARG A 614 -55.82 -16.86 14.88
C ARG A 614 -56.96 -17.84 14.63
N ARG A 615 -57.61 -18.32 15.70
CA ARG A 615 -58.82 -19.16 15.61
C ARG A 615 -59.81 -18.47 14.69
N GLN A 616 -60.15 -19.11 13.58
CA GLN A 616 -61.25 -18.68 12.72
C GLN A 616 -62.56 -18.80 13.53
N PRO A 617 -63.44 -17.80 13.52
CA PRO A 617 -64.75 -17.91 14.14
C PRO A 617 -65.58 -18.96 13.38
N ALA A 618 -66.16 -19.89 14.13
CA ALA A 618 -67.04 -20.93 13.63
C ALA A 618 -68.23 -20.31 12.89
N GLN A 619 -68.35 -20.60 11.59
CA GLN A 619 -69.57 -20.36 10.83
C GLN A 619 -70.63 -21.38 11.26
N ASN A 620 -71.59 -20.94 12.07
CA ASN A 620 -72.83 -21.66 12.31
C ASN A 620 -73.69 -21.62 11.05
N SER A 621 -73.66 -22.69 10.25
CA SER A 621 -74.67 -22.95 9.22
C SER A 621 -75.94 -23.49 9.89
N ARG A 622 -76.96 -22.64 10.06
CA ARG A 622 -78.34 -23.07 10.26
C ARG A 622 -78.86 -23.68 8.94
N LYS A 623 -79.31 -24.93 8.99
CA LYS A 623 -80.28 -25.47 8.03
C LYS A 623 -81.69 -25.28 8.61
N SER A 624 -82.54 -24.65 7.82
CA SER A 624 -83.96 -25.00 7.65
C SER A 624 -84.12 -25.33 6.17
#